data_AF-A0A9E2YDG3-F1
#
_entry.id   AF-A0A9E2YDG3-F1
#
_cell.length_a   1.000
_cell.length_b   1.000
_cell.length_c   1.000
_cell.angle_alpha   90.00
_cell.angle_beta   90.00
_cell.angle_gamma   90.00
#
_symmetry.space_group_name_H-M   'P 1'
#
loop_
_entity.id
_entity.type
_entity.pdbx_description
1 polymer ?
#
loop_
_entity_poly.entity_id
_entity_poly.type
_entity_poly.pdbx_seq_one_letter_code
_entity_poly.pdbx_strand_id
1 'polypeptide(L)'
;MLRRLDRFVIRVESLPAAARFYREVMGLSLVHESPSVVTLKLPDDSSELVLHNDPDQPAEAAYWLVDDVSDLYRRREELRLTFLGPPQQASRGMRASVRDPFGTILHLLDRTTGHASKREDLRPAGQLFAGVESRVAPKRELLLKLYEKIGRTADDLPYTPHFEGIYEPYAAAHPDPKPSRAETWRHLLNLRKGGKLPKMGEARSRPPELEPEEIERLKRMVADDLGKRDRLPYTERFNMIVDRFNETLDRKLSPHHVWRLVATLAK
;
A
#
# COMPACT_ATOMS: atom_id res chain seq x y z
N MET A 1 1.68 24.66 -16.17
CA MET A 1 0.49 24.99 -15.35
C MET A 1 -0.47 23.80 -15.38
N LEU A 2 -1.48 23.69 -14.49
CA LEU A 2 -2.47 22.60 -14.55
C LEU A 2 -3.34 22.77 -15.79
N ARG A 3 -3.50 21.72 -16.59
CA ARG A 3 -4.28 21.74 -17.84
C ARG A 3 -5.66 21.14 -17.67
N ARG A 4 -5.71 19.90 -17.15
CA ARG A 4 -6.94 19.15 -16.88
C ARG A 4 -6.67 18.02 -15.91
N LEU A 5 -7.73 17.44 -15.37
CA LEU A 5 -7.66 16.11 -14.76
C LEU A 5 -7.31 15.10 -15.87
N ASP A 6 -6.30 14.28 -15.64
CA ASP A 6 -5.96 13.18 -16.55
C ASP A 6 -6.70 11.91 -16.16
N ARG A 7 -6.64 11.58 -14.87
CA ARG A 7 -7.27 10.41 -14.31
C ARG A 7 -7.62 10.62 -12.84
N PHE A 8 -8.72 10.02 -12.44
CA PHE A 8 -9.08 9.84 -11.04
C PHE A 8 -8.94 8.38 -10.67
N VAL A 9 -8.41 8.14 -9.48
CA VAL A 9 -8.08 6.81 -8.99
C VAL A 9 -8.94 6.53 -7.79
N ILE A 10 -9.55 5.35 -7.74
CA ILE A 10 -10.36 4.91 -6.60
C ILE A 10 -9.99 3.48 -6.22
N ARG A 11 -9.81 3.26 -4.92
CA ARG A 11 -9.68 1.92 -4.36
C ARG A 11 -11.05 1.30 -4.15
N VAL A 12 -11.22 0.08 -4.62
CA VAL A 12 -12.45 -0.71 -4.47
C VAL A 12 -12.12 -2.08 -3.87
N GLU A 13 -13.05 -2.64 -3.10
CA GLU A 13 -12.89 -3.97 -2.51
C GLU A 13 -12.95 -5.06 -3.59
N SER A 14 -13.87 -4.91 -4.54
CA SER A 14 -14.10 -5.86 -5.63
C SER A 14 -14.05 -5.17 -6.98
N LEU A 15 -12.96 -5.38 -7.71
CA LEU A 15 -12.79 -4.87 -9.08
C LEU A 15 -13.89 -5.36 -10.02
N PRO A 16 -14.28 -6.65 -10.04
CA PRO A 16 -15.34 -7.12 -10.94
C PRO A 16 -16.70 -6.48 -10.65
N ALA A 17 -17.05 -6.28 -9.37
CA ALA A 17 -18.31 -5.65 -9.00
C ALA A 17 -18.33 -4.16 -9.38
N ALA A 18 -17.24 -3.44 -9.08
CA ALA A 18 -17.11 -2.03 -9.41
C ALA A 18 -17.09 -1.81 -10.93
N ALA A 19 -16.34 -2.63 -11.70
CA ALA A 19 -16.27 -2.53 -13.15
C ALA A 19 -17.66 -2.64 -13.80
N ARG A 20 -18.49 -3.61 -13.37
CA ARG A 20 -19.87 -3.73 -13.86
C ARG A 20 -20.69 -2.50 -13.53
N PHE A 21 -20.66 -2.04 -12.28
CA PHE A 21 -21.40 -0.85 -11.86
C PHE A 21 -21.04 0.38 -12.71
N TYR A 22 -19.75 0.70 -12.84
CA TYR A 22 -19.34 1.88 -13.59
C TYR A 22 -19.64 1.78 -15.10
N ARG A 23 -19.65 0.57 -15.67
CA ARG A 23 -20.00 0.38 -17.08
C ARG A 23 -21.50 0.43 -17.34
N GLU A 24 -22.25 -0.36 -16.59
CA GLU A 24 -23.68 -0.64 -16.88
C GLU A 24 -24.60 0.43 -16.29
N VAL A 25 -24.24 0.99 -15.12
CA VAL A 25 -25.05 1.99 -14.44
C VAL A 25 -24.56 3.40 -14.77
N MET A 26 -23.25 3.62 -14.72
CA MET A 26 -22.66 4.96 -14.90
C MET A 26 -22.27 5.26 -16.36
N GLY A 27 -22.34 4.27 -17.25
CA GLY A 27 -22.11 4.46 -18.70
C GLY A 27 -20.65 4.66 -19.11
N LEU A 28 -19.68 4.30 -18.26
CA LEU A 28 -18.26 4.42 -18.61
C LEU A 28 -17.82 3.29 -19.55
N SER A 29 -16.87 3.61 -20.43
CA SER A 29 -16.32 2.64 -21.38
C SER A 29 -15.10 1.92 -20.79
N LEU A 30 -15.07 0.59 -20.85
CA LEU A 30 -13.92 -0.19 -20.39
C LEU A 30 -12.73 0.00 -21.32
N VAL A 31 -11.57 0.37 -20.76
CA VAL A 31 -10.31 0.51 -21.50
C VAL A 31 -9.39 -0.67 -21.24
N HIS A 32 -9.30 -1.10 -19.97
CA HIS A 32 -8.43 -2.18 -19.54
C HIS A 32 -8.97 -2.85 -18.27
N GLU A 33 -8.75 -4.15 -18.14
CA GLU A 33 -9.07 -4.93 -16.96
C GLU A 33 -7.96 -5.95 -16.70
N SER A 34 -7.54 -6.01 -15.43
CA SER A 34 -6.58 -6.97 -14.89
C SER A 34 -7.00 -7.36 -13.46
N PRO A 35 -6.40 -8.40 -12.86
CA PRO A 35 -6.72 -8.80 -11.48
C PRO A 35 -6.47 -7.71 -10.41
N SER A 36 -5.71 -6.66 -10.72
CA SER A 36 -5.32 -5.62 -9.76
C SER A 36 -5.77 -4.21 -10.13
N VAL A 37 -6.24 -4.00 -11.37
CA VAL A 37 -6.57 -2.68 -11.91
C VAL A 37 -7.66 -2.80 -12.97
N VAL A 38 -8.62 -1.87 -12.94
CA VAL A 38 -9.58 -1.64 -14.03
C VAL A 38 -9.51 -0.18 -14.44
N THR A 39 -9.33 0.09 -15.73
CA THR A 39 -9.35 1.46 -16.28
C THR A 39 -10.59 1.63 -17.13
N LEU A 40 -11.36 2.66 -16.82
CA LEU A 40 -12.53 3.08 -17.56
C LEU A 40 -12.35 4.51 -18.07
N LYS A 41 -13.08 4.87 -19.12
CA LYS A 41 -13.04 6.20 -19.72
C LYS A 41 -14.38 6.90 -19.63
N LEU A 42 -14.33 8.21 -19.41
CA LEU A 42 -15.52 9.04 -19.50
C LEU A 42 -15.98 9.18 -20.96
N PRO A 43 -17.27 9.46 -21.22
CA PRO A 43 -17.83 9.56 -22.58
C PRO A 43 -17.18 10.63 -23.46
N ASP A 44 -16.65 11.70 -22.86
CA ASP A 44 -16.01 12.82 -23.54
C ASP A 44 -14.53 12.60 -23.85
N ASP A 45 -14.01 11.39 -23.56
CA ASP A 45 -12.62 11.00 -23.77
C ASP A 45 -11.59 11.83 -22.96
N SER A 46 -12.07 12.68 -22.05
CA SER A 46 -11.25 13.74 -21.41
C SER A 46 -10.55 13.29 -20.14
N SER A 47 -10.96 12.18 -19.53
CA SER A 47 -10.41 11.67 -18.28
C SER A 47 -10.64 10.17 -18.15
N GLU A 48 -9.82 9.53 -17.35
CA GLU A 48 -9.93 8.10 -17.02
C GLU A 48 -10.31 7.91 -15.55
N LEU A 49 -11.10 6.88 -15.28
CA LEU A 49 -11.33 6.36 -13.93
C LEU A 49 -10.52 5.08 -13.77
N VAL A 50 -9.58 5.07 -12.85
CA VAL A 50 -8.72 3.91 -12.55
C VAL A 50 -9.13 3.32 -11.22
N LEU A 51 -9.63 2.10 -11.25
CA LEU A 51 -9.97 1.33 -10.06
C LEU A 51 -8.81 0.40 -9.71
N HIS A 52 -8.46 0.30 -8.43
CA HIS A 52 -7.53 -0.73 -7.93
C HIS A 52 -8.05 -1.33 -6.62
N ASN A 53 -7.51 -2.47 -6.23
CA ASN A 53 -7.78 -3.09 -4.92
C ASN A 53 -6.54 -3.12 -4.02
N ASP A 54 -5.47 -2.42 -4.40
CA ASP A 54 -4.23 -2.38 -3.63
C ASP A 54 -4.37 -1.51 -2.36
N PRO A 55 -4.32 -2.09 -1.14
CA PRO A 55 -4.47 -1.34 0.10
C PRO A 55 -3.27 -0.44 0.41
N ASP A 56 -2.12 -0.65 -0.25
CA ASP A 56 -0.94 0.19 -0.09
C ASP A 56 -1.04 1.50 -0.88
N GLN A 57 -2.00 1.60 -1.79
CA GLN A 57 -2.23 2.77 -2.61
C GLN A 57 -3.36 3.64 -2.02
N PRO A 58 -3.40 4.96 -2.32
CA PRO A 58 -4.40 5.86 -1.80
C PRO A 58 -5.80 5.34 -2.08
N ALA A 59 -6.72 5.56 -1.15
CA ALA A 59 -8.12 5.24 -1.40
C ALA A 59 -8.65 6.05 -2.59
N GLU A 60 -8.17 7.28 -2.73
CA GLU A 60 -8.48 8.18 -3.83
C GLU A 60 -7.24 8.99 -4.20
N ALA A 61 -7.05 9.23 -5.49
CA ALA A 61 -5.99 10.12 -5.99
C ALA A 61 -6.38 10.80 -7.30
N ALA A 62 -6.08 12.09 -7.41
CA ALA A 62 -6.28 12.88 -8.63
C ALA A 62 -4.92 13.14 -9.30
N TYR A 63 -4.81 12.77 -10.57
CA TYR A 63 -3.65 13.07 -11.40
C TYR A 63 -3.97 14.19 -12.37
N TRP A 64 -3.24 15.28 -12.25
CA TRP A 64 -3.38 16.46 -13.07
C TRP A 64 -2.37 16.48 -14.20
N LEU A 65 -2.85 16.67 -15.41
CA LEU A 65 -1.99 16.90 -16.56
C LEU A 65 -1.40 18.31 -16.49
N VAL A 66 -0.07 18.41 -16.57
CA VAL A 66 0.67 19.67 -16.66
C VAL A 66 1.47 19.72 -17.95
N ASP A 67 1.95 20.91 -18.31
CA ASP A 67 2.77 21.10 -19.51
C ASP A 67 4.11 20.38 -19.39
N ASP A 68 4.83 20.58 -18.28
CA ASP A 68 6.16 19.99 -18.03
C ASP A 68 6.39 19.91 -16.51
N VAL A 69 6.49 18.69 -15.98
CA VAL A 69 6.75 18.44 -14.55
C VAL A 69 8.17 18.84 -14.17
N SER A 70 9.14 18.69 -15.09
CA SER A 70 10.55 19.02 -14.85
C SER A 70 10.76 20.53 -14.77
N ASP A 71 10.04 21.31 -15.58
CA ASP A 71 10.03 22.78 -15.45
C ASP A 71 9.45 23.23 -14.10
N LEU A 72 8.28 22.68 -13.72
CA LEU A 72 7.66 22.97 -12.42
C LEU A 72 8.59 22.63 -11.25
N TYR A 73 9.30 21.50 -11.34
CA TYR A 73 10.28 21.12 -10.33
C TYR A 73 11.45 22.09 -10.24
N ARG A 74 11.96 22.58 -11.38
CA ARG A 74 13.04 23.57 -11.41
C ARG A 74 12.62 24.89 -10.76
N ARG A 75 11.38 25.32 -11.01
CA ARG A 75 10.79 26.58 -10.53
C ARG A 75 10.06 26.45 -9.19
N ARG A 76 10.23 25.34 -8.49
CA ARG A 76 9.47 25.00 -7.27
C ARG A 76 9.54 26.07 -6.18
N GLU A 77 10.68 26.72 -6.01
CA GLU A 77 10.89 27.77 -5.00
C GLU A 77 10.13 29.05 -5.34
N GLU A 78 10.18 29.47 -6.60
CA GLU A 78 9.42 30.62 -7.12
C GLU A 78 7.92 30.41 -6.97
N LEU A 79 7.46 29.18 -7.26
CA LEU A 79 6.05 28.80 -7.24
C LEU A 79 5.54 28.41 -5.85
N ARG A 80 6.41 28.38 -4.83
CA ARG A 80 6.11 27.91 -3.47
C ARG A 80 5.48 26.51 -3.45
N LEU A 81 5.92 25.64 -4.36
CA LEU A 81 5.47 24.25 -4.46
C LEU A 81 6.39 23.35 -3.65
N THR A 82 5.82 22.56 -2.75
CA THR A 82 6.59 21.57 -1.99
C THR A 82 6.52 20.22 -2.69
N PHE A 83 7.52 19.91 -3.50
CA PHE A 83 7.64 18.57 -4.09
C PHE A 83 7.99 17.55 -3.01
N LEU A 84 7.28 16.43 -2.99
CA LEU A 84 7.56 15.34 -2.05
C LEU A 84 8.82 14.54 -2.44
N GLY A 85 9.16 14.56 -3.73
CA GLY A 85 10.39 13.99 -4.25
C GLY A 85 10.70 14.51 -5.65
N PRO A 86 11.87 14.15 -6.22
CA PRO A 86 12.21 14.51 -7.58
C PRO A 86 11.23 13.86 -8.59
N PRO A 87 10.97 14.50 -9.74
CA PRO A 87 10.17 13.91 -10.81
C PRO A 87 10.69 12.54 -11.22
N GLN A 88 9.77 11.63 -11.49
CA GLN A 88 10.05 10.26 -11.91
C GLN A 88 9.55 10.01 -13.32
N GLN A 89 10.22 9.11 -14.04
CA GLN A 89 9.81 8.69 -15.37
C GLN A 89 8.46 7.95 -15.30
N ALA A 90 7.46 8.47 -16.00
CA ALA A 90 6.18 7.80 -16.23
C ALA A 90 6.26 6.93 -17.49
N SER A 91 5.18 6.22 -17.81
CA SER A 91 5.11 5.45 -19.06
C SER A 91 5.20 6.34 -20.31
N ARG A 92 4.74 7.58 -20.18
CA ARG A 92 4.84 8.67 -21.14
C ARG A 92 5.03 9.96 -20.37
N GLY A 93 6.13 10.66 -20.61
CA GLY A 93 6.45 11.88 -19.86
C GLY A 93 6.96 11.63 -18.45
N MET A 94 6.80 12.62 -17.59
CA MET A 94 7.25 12.62 -16.20
C MET A 94 6.07 12.73 -15.24
N ARG A 95 6.27 12.27 -14.01
CA ARG A 95 5.31 12.44 -12.92
C ARG A 95 5.97 12.91 -11.64
N ALA A 96 5.22 13.61 -10.80
CA ALA A 96 5.67 14.02 -9.48
C ALA A 96 4.48 14.17 -8.52
N SER A 97 4.78 14.14 -7.22
CA SER A 97 3.80 14.47 -6.18
C SER A 97 4.19 15.79 -5.53
N VAL A 98 3.23 16.69 -5.40
CA VAL A 98 3.42 18.03 -4.84
C VAL A 98 2.42 18.25 -3.71
N ARG A 99 2.88 18.80 -2.59
CA ARG A 99 2.05 19.30 -1.51
C ARG A 99 1.77 20.78 -1.73
N ASP A 100 0.50 21.14 -1.76
CA ASP A 100 0.07 22.53 -1.82
C ASP A 100 0.22 23.22 -0.43
N PRO A 101 0.04 24.55 -0.36
CA PRO A 101 0.13 25.28 0.92
C PRO A 101 -0.91 24.88 1.98
N PHE A 102 -1.97 24.17 1.58
CA PHE A 102 -3.05 23.72 2.47
C PHE A 102 -2.85 22.27 2.94
N GLY A 103 -1.76 21.62 2.50
CA GLY A 103 -1.42 20.24 2.85
C GLY A 103 -1.99 19.18 1.90
N THR A 104 -2.72 19.56 0.86
CA THR A 104 -3.26 18.65 -0.15
C THR A 104 -2.13 18.10 -1.02
N ILE A 105 -2.13 16.79 -1.26
CA ILE A 105 -1.20 16.15 -2.19
C ILE A 105 -1.84 16.11 -3.57
N LEU A 106 -1.17 16.74 -4.53
CA LEU A 106 -1.52 16.73 -5.95
C LEU A 106 -0.51 15.85 -6.69
N HIS A 107 -1.01 14.93 -7.51
CA HIS A 107 -0.16 14.19 -8.44
C HIS A 107 -0.13 14.90 -9.78
N LEU A 108 1.06 15.22 -10.25
CA LEU A 108 1.31 15.88 -11.52
C LEU A 108 1.84 14.86 -12.53
N LEU A 109 1.36 14.96 -13.76
CA LEU A 109 1.79 14.16 -14.89
C LEU A 109 2.01 15.08 -16.09
N ASP A 110 3.10 14.92 -16.83
CA ASP A 110 3.23 15.46 -18.18
C ASP A 110 3.31 14.33 -19.21
N ARG A 111 3.27 14.70 -20.49
CA ARG A 111 3.42 13.76 -21.61
C ARG A 111 4.50 14.21 -22.59
N THR A 112 5.49 14.98 -22.11
CA THR A 112 6.49 15.68 -22.95
C THR A 112 7.57 14.74 -23.49
N THR A 113 8.00 13.77 -22.70
CA THR A 113 9.07 12.83 -23.06
C THR A 113 8.53 11.44 -23.39
N GLY A 114 8.32 11.16 -24.68
CA GLY A 114 8.29 9.80 -25.23
C GLY A 114 7.03 9.38 -26.00
N HIS A 115 7.27 8.69 -27.12
CA HIS A 115 6.28 7.85 -27.81
C HIS A 115 5.79 6.72 -26.89
N ALA A 116 4.51 6.38 -27.03
CA ALA A 116 3.79 5.41 -26.18
C ALA A 116 4.39 4.00 -26.28
N SER A 117 5.43 3.69 -25.50
CA SER A 117 6.07 2.37 -25.57
C SER A 117 5.41 1.33 -24.67
N LYS A 118 4.50 1.72 -23.75
CA LYS A 118 3.57 0.87 -22.98
C LYS A 118 2.53 1.74 -22.27
N ARG A 119 1.25 1.38 -22.25
CA ARG A 119 0.23 2.08 -21.42
C ARG A 119 0.56 1.85 -19.93
N GLU A 120 0.65 2.92 -19.14
CA GLU A 120 0.88 2.84 -17.68
C GLU A 120 -0.11 1.89 -17.03
N ASP A 121 -1.37 1.97 -17.47
CA ASP A 121 -2.56 1.26 -17.00
C ASP A 121 -2.48 -0.27 -17.05
N LEU A 122 -1.50 -0.81 -17.78
CA LEU A 122 -1.23 -2.25 -17.84
C LEU A 122 -0.29 -2.73 -16.72
N ARG A 123 0.25 -1.81 -15.91
CA ARG A 123 1.15 -2.14 -14.82
C ARG A 123 0.34 -2.51 -13.57
N PRO A 124 0.86 -3.41 -12.71
CA PRO A 124 0.25 -3.68 -11.41
C PRO A 124 0.09 -2.38 -10.61
N ALA A 125 -0.96 -2.30 -9.78
CA ALA A 125 -1.25 -1.13 -8.95
C ALA A 125 -0.01 -0.56 -8.22
N GLY A 126 0.85 -1.42 -7.67
CA GLY A 126 2.12 -1.04 -7.04
C GLY A 126 3.08 -0.17 -7.89
N GLN A 127 3.00 -0.26 -9.22
CA GLN A 127 3.82 0.49 -10.17
C GLN A 127 3.10 1.72 -10.76
N LEU A 128 1.76 1.64 -10.89
CA LEU A 128 0.92 2.76 -11.30
C LEU A 128 1.06 3.96 -10.36
N PHE A 129 1.19 3.69 -9.07
CA PHE A 129 1.33 4.73 -8.05
C PHE A 129 2.69 4.67 -7.34
N ALA A 130 3.78 4.37 -8.07
CA ALA A 130 5.11 4.52 -7.46
C ALA A 130 5.32 5.99 -7.05
N GLY A 131 5.53 6.22 -5.77
CA GLY A 131 5.44 7.55 -5.16
C GLY A 131 4.28 7.72 -4.17
N VAL A 132 3.48 6.68 -3.93
CA VAL A 132 2.66 6.61 -2.72
C VAL A 132 3.62 6.30 -1.58
N GLU A 133 4.21 7.39 -1.11
CA GLU A 133 4.94 7.40 0.13
C GLU A 133 4.04 6.81 1.22
N SER A 134 4.65 6.10 2.15
CA SER A 134 4.11 6.01 3.50
C SER A 134 3.47 7.36 3.83
N ARG A 135 2.24 7.40 4.37
CA ARG A 135 1.62 8.69 4.77
C ARG A 135 2.56 9.51 5.66
N VAL A 136 3.50 8.83 6.30
CA VAL A 136 4.56 9.35 7.14
C VAL A 136 5.91 8.77 6.75
N ALA A 137 6.91 9.62 6.51
CA ALA A 137 8.27 9.17 6.23
C ALA A 137 8.87 8.36 7.41
N PRO A 138 9.54 7.22 7.17
CA PRO A 138 9.99 6.36 8.25
C PRO A 138 11.18 6.94 9.02
N LYS A 139 11.02 7.13 10.34
CA LYS A 139 12.14 7.41 11.27
C LYS A 139 12.97 6.15 11.56
N ARG A 140 13.82 5.76 10.61
CA ARG A 140 14.58 4.48 10.61
C ARG A 140 15.41 4.25 11.87
N GLU A 141 16.22 5.23 12.27
CA GLU A 141 17.10 5.11 13.45
C GLU A 141 16.32 4.86 14.74
N LEU A 142 15.21 5.59 14.92
CA LEU A 142 14.32 5.38 16.06
C LEU A 142 13.72 3.98 16.05
N LEU A 143 13.26 3.51 14.88
CA LEU A 143 12.64 2.20 14.74
C LEU A 143 13.64 1.06 15.03
N LEU A 144 14.90 1.19 14.61
CA LEU A 144 15.98 0.25 14.94
C LEU A 144 16.22 0.19 16.46
N LYS A 145 16.39 1.35 17.10
CA LYS A 145 16.59 1.43 18.56
C LYS A 145 15.45 0.81 19.35
N LEU A 146 14.21 1.07 18.94
CA LEU A 146 13.02 0.49 19.58
C LEU A 146 12.96 -1.03 19.37
N TYR A 147 13.26 -1.51 18.16
CA TYR A 147 13.28 -2.94 17.86
C TYR A 147 14.36 -3.70 18.65
N GLU A 148 15.58 -3.14 18.73
CA GLU A 148 16.68 -3.70 19.54
C GLU A 148 16.29 -3.82 21.01
N LYS A 149 15.66 -2.78 21.56
CA LYS A 149 15.18 -2.79 22.95
C LYS A 149 14.17 -3.91 23.23
N ILE A 150 13.33 -4.25 22.25
CA ILE A 150 12.35 -5.33 22.40
C ILE A 150 13.00 -6.71 22.37
N GLY A 151 14.07 -6.90 21.57
CA GLY A 151 14.83 -8.15 21.54
C GLY A 151 14.02 -9.37 21.06
N ARG A 152 13.04 -9.16 20.18
CA ARG A 152 12.24 -10.22 19.54
C ARG A 152 12.39 -10.21 18.03
N THR A 153 12.18 -11.35 17.40
CA THR A 153 12.16 -11.43 15.94
C THR A 153 10.95 -10.71 15.37
N ALA A 154 11.10 -10.12 14.18
CA ALA A 154 10.00 -9.41 13.53
C ALA A 154 8.73 -10.27 13.42
N ASP A 155 8.86 -11.55 13.03
CA ASP A 155 7.72 -12.46 12.86
C ASP A 155 6.94 -12.76 14.15
N ASP A 156 7.53 -12.46 15.32
CA ASP A 156 6.95 -12.66 16.66
C ASP A 156 6.27 -11.39 17.22
N LEU A 157 6.31 -10.27 16.49
CA LEU A 157 5.81 -8.99 16.99
C LEU A 157 4.30 -8.78 16.78
N PRO A 158 3.69 -9.08 15.62
CA PRO A 158 2.33 -8.64 15.35
C PRO A 158 1.31 -9.07 16.41
N TYR A 159 0.43 -8.15 16.81
CA TYR A 159 -0.64 -8.33 17.81
C TYR A 159 -0.12 -8.72 19.20
N THR A 160 1.05 -8.22 19.59
CA THR A 160 1.61 -8.43 20.93
C THR A 160 1.87 -7.10 21.64
N PRO A 161 1.89 -7.08 22.99
CA PRO A 161 2.34 -5.91 23.75
C PRO A 161 3.76 -5.43 23.38
N HIS A 162 4.60 -6.33 22.86
CA HIS A 162 5.94 -5.99 22.41
C HIS A 162 5.94 -5.15 21.14
N PHE A 163 5.03 -5.42 20.20
CA PHE A 163 4.85 -4.54 19.06
C PHE A 163 4.28 -3.18 19.49
N GLU A 164 3.33 -3.15 20.42
CA GLU A 164 2.81 -1.89 20.97
C GLU A 164 3.94 -1.05 21.60
N GLY A 165 4.88 -1.70 22.30
CA GLY A 165 6.09 -1.06 22.83
C GLY A 165 7.04 -0.47 21.78
N ILE A 166 6.92 -0.85 20.50
CA ILE A 166 7.56 -0.17 19.36
C ILE A 166 6.63 0.90 18.81
N TYR A 167 5.38 0.54 18.57
CA TYR A 167 4.39 1.37 17.89
C TYR A 167 4.12 2.69 18.61
N GLU A 168 3.82 2.65 19.91
CA GLU A 168 3.44 3.83 20.68
C GLU A 168 4.53 4.92 20.68
N PRO A 169 5.79 4.65 21.08
CA PRO A 169 6.85 5.66 21.03
C PRO A 169 7.22 6.06 19.60
N TYR A 170 7.10 5.14 18.64
CA TYR A 170 7.34 5.46 17.24
C TYR A 170 6.30 6.44 16.70
N ALA A 171 5.01 6.18 16.94
CA ALA A 171 3.92 7.04 16.51
C ALA A 171 3.95 8.40 17.22
N ALA A 172 4.26 8.42 18.53
CA ALA A 172 4.40 9.66 19.30
C ALA A 172 5.54 10.56 18.78
N ALA A 173 6.58 9.97 18.18
CA ALA A 173 7.67 10.73 17.59
C ALA A 173 7.33 11.35 16.23
N HIS A 174 6.20 11.03 15.60
CA HIS A 174 5.81 11.63 14.31
C HIS A 174 4.82 12.79 14.52
N PRO A 175 4.92 13.87 13.70
CA PRO A 175 3.85 14.85 13.60
C PRO A 175 2.62 14.19 12.98
N ASP A 176 1.45 14.85 13.10
CA ASP A 176 0.26 14.38 12.40
C ASP A 176 0.42 14.51 10.87
N PRO A 177 -0.12 13.55 10.08
CA PRO A 177 -0.78 12.33 10.55
C PRO A 177 0.21 11.33 11.15
N LYS A 178 -0.15 10.69 12.25
CA LYS A 178 0.68 9.64 12.86
C LYS A 178 0.64 8.35 12.03
N PRO A 179 1.72 7.55 12.02
CA PRO A 179 1.70 6.26 11.37
C PRO A 179 0.69 5.34 12.08
N SER A 180 -0.03 4.55 11.31
CA SER A 180 -0.84 3.44 11.81
C SER A 180 0.04 2.24 12.25
N ARG A 181 -0.56 1.24 12.89
CA ARG A 181 0.11 -0.04 13.20
C ARG A 181 0.57 -0.75 11.94
N ALA A 182 -0.28 -0.79 10.91
CA ALA A 182 0.05 -1.36 9.61
C ALA A 182 1.24 -0.65 8.95
N GLU A 183 1.29 0.69 9.01
CA GLU A 183 2.44 1.47 8.49
C GLU A 183 3.72 1.22 9.28
N THR A 184 3.63 1.20 10.61
CA THR A 184 4.79 0.96 11.48
C THR A 184 5.36 -0.45 11.25
N TRP A 185 4.48 -1.45 11.12
CA TRP A 185 4.88 -2.81 10.77
C TRP A 185 5.56 -2.86 9.40
N ARG A 186 5.02 -2.18 8.39
CA ARG A 186 5.64 -2.07 7.06
C ARG A 186 7.01 -1.40 7.10
N HIS A 187 7.16 -0.33 7.87
CA HIS A 187 8.46 0.33 8.06
C HIS A 187 9.50 -0.62 8.64
N LEU A 188 9.10 -1.44 9.62
CA LEU A 188 9.97 -2.43 10.24
C LEU A 188 10.39 -3.52 9.24
N LEU A 189 9.45 -4.04 8.45
CA LEU A 189 9.74 -5.05 7.43
C LEU A 189 10.61 -4.53 6.30
N ASN A 190 10.46 -3.27 5.90
CA ASN A 190 11.33 -2.65 4.91
C ASN A 190 12.79 -2.55 5.42
N LEU A 191 13.00 -2.29 6.72
CA LEU A 191 14.33 -2.36 7.32
C LEU A 191 14.90 -3.79 7.32
N ARG A 192 14.07 -4.80 7.61
CA ARG A 192 14.47 -6.22 7.55
C ARG A 192 14.88 -6.62 6.14
N LYS A 193 14.07 -6.30 5.12
CA LYS A 193 14.35 -6.62 3.71
C LYS A 193 15.59 -5.92 3.19
N GLY A 194 15.87 -4.72 3.68
CA GLY A 194 17.10 -3.99 3.40
C GLY A 194 18.33 -4.50 4.18
N GLY A 195 18.22 -5.56 4.98
CA GLY A 195 19.31 -6.11 5.78
C GLY A 195 19.78 -5.20 6.93
N LYS A 196 18.99 -4.18 7.29
CA LYS A 196 19.34 -3.19 8.32
C LYS A 196 18.84 -3.56 9.70
N LEU A 197 17.90 -4.50 9.78
CA LEU A 197 17.35 -4.95 11.04
C LEU A 197 18.31 -5.97 11.69
N PRO A 198 18.75 -5.76 12.94
CA PRO A 198 19.66 -6.68 13.60
C PRO A 198 19.04 -8.08 13.75
N LYS A 199 19.86 -9.11 13.58
CA LYS A 199 19.43 -10.51 13.74
C LYS A 199 19.15 -10.79 15.21
N MET A 200 17.88 -10.76 15.58
CA MET A 200 17.41 -11.34 16.83
C MET A 200 17.35 -12.86 16.63
N GLY A 201 17.65 -13.64 17.68
CA GLY A 201 17.75 -15.12 17.63
C GLY A 201 16.45 -15.82 17.25
N GLU A 202 16.14 -16.97 17.84
CA GLU A 202 14.91 -17.68 17.50
C GLU A 202 13.65 -16.93 17.97
N ALA A 203 12.54 -17.11 17.24
CA ALA A 203 11.24 -16.59 17.68
C ALA A 203 10.86 -17.23 19.01
N ARG A 204 10.42 -16.42 19.98
CA ARG A 204 10.08 -16.93 21.32
C ARG A 204 8.73 -17.64 21.34
N SER A 205 7.78 -17.24 20.49
CA SER A 205 6.50 -17.96 20.34
C SER A 205 6.58 -19.08 19.30
N ARG A 206 5.94 -20.20 19.63
CA ARG A 206 5.67 -21.28 18.68
C ARG A 206 4.27 -21.08 18.08
N PRO A 207 4.08 -21.37 16.78
CA PRO A 207 2.74 -21.44 16.22
C PRO A 207 1.94 -22.50 16.98
N PRO A 208 0.62 -22.31 17.18
CA PRO A 208 -0.22 -23.34 17.75
C PRO A 208 -0.22 -24.59 16.85
N GLU A 209 -0.32 -25.76 17.46
CA GLU A 209 -0.51 -27.01 16.73
C GLU A 209 -1.93 -27.06 16.14
N LEU A 210 -2.04 -27.45 14.89
CA LEU A 210 -3.29 -27.58 14.14
C LEU A 210 -3.34 -28.91 13.41
N GLU A 211 -4.54 -29.42 13.22
CA GLU A 211 -4.80 -30.59 12.40
C GLU A 211 -4.53 -30.27 10.91
N PRO A 212 -4.11 -31.26 10.09
CA PRO A 212 -3.81 -31.05 8.68
C PRO A 212 -4.95 -30.39 7.89
N GLU A 213 -6.21 -30.71 8.22
CA GLU A 213 -7.37 -30.11 7.56
C GLU A 213 -7.59 -28.64 7.90
N GLU A 214 -7.25 -28.23 9.13
CA GLU A 214 -7.30 -26.83 9.57
C GLU A 214 -6.21 -26.01 8.85
N ILE A 215 -5.02 -26.60 8.68
CA ILE A 215 -3.93 -26.01 7.90
C ILE A 215 -4.34 -25.78 6.45
N GLU A 216 -4.93 -26.77 5.79
CA GLU A 216 -5.36 -26.63 4.39
C GLU A 216 -6.50 -25.61 4.24
N ARG A 217 -7.41 -25.52 5.21
CA ARG A 217 -8.41 -24.44 5.26
C ARG A 217 -7.75 -23.06 5.33
N LEU A 218 -6.82 -22.86 6.26
CA LEU A 218 -6.11 -21.60 6.40
C LEU A 218 -5.36 -21.24 5.12
N LYS A 219 -4.63 -22.20 4.52
CA LYS A 219 -3.92 -22.00 3.24
C LYS A 219 -4.85 -21.51 2.13
N ARG A 220 -6.04 -22.10 1.98
CA ARG A 220 -7.03 -21.63 1.00
C ARG A 220 -7.49 -20.21 1.26
N MET A 221 -7.70 -19.82 2.53
CA MET A 221 -8.11 -18.46 2.89
C MET A 221 -7.03 -17.41 2.57
N VAL A 222 -5.76 -17.78 2.67
CA VAL A 222 -4.62 -16.87 2.43
C VAL A 222 -3.92 -17.07 1.08
N ALA A 223 -4.46 -17.90 0.18
CA ALA A 223 -3.76 -18.32 -1.03
C ALA A 223 -3.26 -17.14 -1.88
N ASP A 224 -4.13 -16.16 -2.12
CA ASP A 224 -3.80 -14.94 -2.88
C ASP A 224 -2.84 -13.99 -2.14
N ASP A 225 -2.75 -14.16 -0.82
CA ASP A 225 -2.01 -13.31 0.09
C ASP A 225 -0.63 -13.88 0.46
N LEU A 226 -0.35 -15.18 0.24
CA LEU A 226 0.90 -15.84 0.68
C LEU A 226 2.16 -15.15 0.14
N GLY A 227 2.15 -14.74 -1.14
CA GLY A 227 3.26 -14.01 -1.76
C GLY A 227 3.48 -12.59 -1.20
N LYS A 228 2.49 -12.05 -0.48
CA LYS A 228 2.50 -10.72 0.14
C LYS A 228 2.15 -10.76 1.63
N ARG A 229 2.32 -11.91 2.29
CA ARG A 229 1.83 -12.16 3.67
C ARG A 229 2.26 -11.09 4.67
N ASP A 230 3.47 -10.56 4.47
CA ASP A 230 4.09 -9.49 5.24
C ASP A 230 3.21 -8.24 5.36
N ARG A 231 2.27 -8.05 4.42
CA ARG A 231 1.32 -6.93 4.37
C ARG A 231 0.00 -7.20 5.09
N LEU A 232 -0.24 -8.43 5.53
CA LEU A 232 -1.49 -8.81 6.19
C LEU A 232 -1.68 -8.19 7.57
N PRO A 233 -0.68 -8.16 8.47
CA PRO A 233 -0.91 -7.67 9.83
C PRO A 233 -1.47 -6.24 9.87
N TYR A 234 -2.44 -6.05 10.76
CA TYR A 234 -3.18 -4.80 11.02
C TYR A 234 -4.00 -4.29 9.84
N THR A 235 -4.45 -5.19 8.97
CA THR A 235 -5.39 -4.87 7.88
C THR A 235 -6.77 -5.48 8.15
N GLU A 236 -7.81 -4.85 7.62
CA GLU A 236 -9.18 -5.41 7.67
C GLU A 236 -9.23 -6.79 7.01
N ARG A 237 -8.50 -6.98 5.92
CA ARG A 237 -8.37 -8.28 5.25
C ARG A 237 -7.90 -9.37 6.21
N PHE A 238 -6.89 -9.08 7.03
CA PHE A 238 -6.41 -10.07 8.00
C PHE A 238 -7.39 -10.27 9.16
N ASN A 239 -8.06 -9.23 9.64
CA ASN A 239 -9.13 -9.38 10.63
C ASN A 239 -10.21 -10.34 10.11
N MET A 240 -10.67 -10.16 8.87
CA MET A 240 -11.63 -11.06 8.23
C MET A 240 -11.12 -12.50 8.11
N ILE A 241 -9.82 -12.69 7.84
CA ILE A 241 -9.21 -14.04 7.80
C ILE A 241 -9.24 -14.66 9.20
N VAL A 242 -8.88 -13.91 10.24
CA VAL A 242 -8.90 -14.38 11.64
C VAL A 242 -10.31 -14.77 12.05
N ASP A 243 -11.29 -13.92 11.77
CA ASP A 243 -12.69 -14.15 12.14
C ASP A 243 -13.24 -15.41 11.45
N ARG A 244 -13.12 -15.48 10.11
CA ARG A 244 -13.57 -16.64 9.33
C ARG A 244 -12.84 -17.93 9.70
N PHE A 245 -11.55 -17.85 10.01
CA PHE A 245 -10.81 -19.04 10.42
C PHE A 245 -11.28 -19.52 11.80
N ASN A 246 -11.49 -18.60 12.75
CA ASN A 246 -12.00 -18.92 14.08
C ASN A 246 -13.42 -19.47 14.07
N GLU A 247 -14.26 -19.10 13.10
CA GLU A 247 -15.58 -19.72 12.89
C GLU A 247 -15.49 -21.21 12.53
N THR A 248 -14.34 -21.68 12.03
CA THR A 248 -14.12 -23.09 11.67
C THR A 248 -13.46 -23.92 12.76
N LEU A 249 -13.09 -23.31 13.90
CA LEU A 249 -12.35 -23.96 14.98
C LEU A 249 -13.21 -24.05 16.25
N ASP A 250 -13.07 -25.15 16.98
CA ASP A 250 -13.71 -25.30 18.31
C ASP A 250 -13.09 -24.35 19.35
N ARG A 251 -11.84 -23.94 19.14
CA ARG A 251 -11.13 -22.96 19.98
C ARG A 251 -10.76 -21.73 19.17
N LYS A 252 -11.06 -20.54 19.71
CA LYS A 252 -10.66 -19.29 19.09
C LYS A 252 -9.16 -19.04 19.28
N LEU A 253 -8.48 -18.73 18.19
CA LEU A 253 -7.10 -18.28 18.17
C LEU A 253 -7.05 -16.75 18.18
N SER A 254 -6.04 -16.20 18.86
CA SER A 254 -5.75 -14.78 18.77
C SER A 254 -5.23 -14.41 17.38
N PRO A 255 -5.36 -13.14 16.95
CA PRO A 255 -4.77 -12.66 15.70
C PRO A 255 -3.26 -12.93 15.61
N HIS A 256 -2.55 -12.87 16.75
CA HIS A 256 -1.14 -13.24 16.83
C HIS A 256 -0.91 -14.70 16.45
N HIS A 257 -1.68 -15.63 17.02
CA HIS A 257 -1.54 -17.07 16.73
C HIS A 257 -1.84 -17.39 15.26
N VAL A 258 -2.90 -16.80 14.70
CA VAL A 258 -3.21 -16.94 13.26
C VAL A 258 -2.07 -16.38 12.40
N TRP A 259 -1.48 -15.23 12.80
CA TRP A 259 -0.32 -14.68 12.09
C TRP A 259 0.89 -15.63 12.14
N ARG A 260 1.19 -16.23 13.30
CA ARG A 260 2.29 -17.20 13.43
C ARG A 260 2.09 -18.40 12.50
N LEU A 261 0.86 -18.90 12.38
CA LEU A 261 0.52 -19.95 11.42
C LEU A 261 0.79 -19.50 9.98
N VAL A 262 0.23 -18.36 9.56
CA VAL A 262 0.45 -17.82 8.20
C VAL A 262 1.93 -17.58 7.89
N ALA A 263 2.69 -17.08 8.87
CA ALA A 263 4.13 -16.87 8.74
C ALA A 263 4.91 -18.19 8.58
N THR A 264 4.41 -19.32 9.10
CA THR A 264 5.00 -20.64 8.86
C THR A 264 4.58 -21.25 7.53
N LEU A 265 3.35 -21.02 7.06
CA LEU A 265 2.82 -21.64 5.83
C LEU A 265 3.50 -21.17 4.53
N ALA A 266 4.15 -20.01 4.56
CA ALA A 266 4.88 -19.48 3.40
C ALA A 266 6.41 -19.60 3.56
N LYS A 267 6.88 -20.48 4.45
CA LYS A 267 8.26 -20.98 4.42
C LYS A 267 8.30 -22.27 3.62
#